data_AF-A0A3E3DUY8-F1
#
_entry.id   AF-A0A3E3DUY8-F1
#
_cell.length_a   1.000
_cell.length_b   1.000
_cell.length_c   1.000
_cell.angle_alpha   90.00
_cell.angle_beta   90.00
_cell.angle_gamma   90.00
#
_symmetry.space_group_name_H-M   'P 1'
#
loop_
_entity.id
_entity.type
_entity.pdbx_description
1 polymer ?
#
loop_
_entity_poly.entity_id
_entity_poly.type
_entity_poly.pdbx_seq_one_letter_code
_entity_poly.pdbx_strand_id
1 'polypeptide(L)'
;MRKKEREDLKNEIAYRNMMTKKLGRSMKMFFFIFLLFAAIAIWGFSGLHDNFLTVSASVRDVLKWIGLVLGIVFGALTLMYFLSFQNSKKYTLSLIDKLQKK
;
A
#
# COMPACT_ATOMS: atom_id res chain seq x y z
N MET A 1 3.40 -29.94 22.69
CA MET A 1 4.14 -28.66 22.59
C MET A 1 4.64 -28.29 23.99
N ARG A 2 5.94 -28.05 24.16
CA ARG A 2 6.53 -27.62 25.44
C ARG A 2 6.14 -26.17 25.76
N LYS A 3 6.15 -25.79 27.05
CA LYS A 3 5.78 -24.42 27.49
C LYS A 3 6.59 -23.34 26.74
N LYS A 4 7.90 -23.53 26.59
CA LYS A 4 8.81 -22.62 25.89
C LYS A 4 8.45 -22.45 24.40
N GLU A 5 8.23 -23.57 23.70
CA GLU A 5 7.81 -23.57 22.28
C GLU A 5 6.50 -22.80 22.07
N ARG A 6 5.58 -22.87 23.04
CA ARG A 6 4.31 -22.15 23.00
C ARG A 6 4.47 -20.63 23.19
N GLU A 7 5.42 -20.21 24.02
CA GLU A 7 5.73 -18.79 24.24
C GLU A 7 6.46 -18.19 23.04
N ASP A 8 7.42 -18.91 22.48
CA ASP A 8 8.11 -18.51 21.25
C ASP A 8 7.12 -18.31 20.09
N LEU A 9 6.15 -19.24 19.96
CA LEU A 9 5.11 -19.13 18.93
C LEU A 9 4.19 -17.91 19.14
N LYS A 10 3.85 -17.59 20.39
CA LYS A 10 3.05 -16.40 20.72
C LYS A 10 3.80 -15.10 20.39
N ASN A 11 5.09 -15.05 20.70
CA ASN A 11 5.95 -13.91 20.39
C ASN A 11 6.06 -13.71 18.87
N GLU A 12 6.21 -14.80 18.11
CA GLU A 12 6.23 -14.74 16.65
C GLU A 12 4.90 -14.23 16.08
N ILE A 13 3.76 -14.72 16.58
CA ILE A 13 2.43 -14.26 16.16
C ILE A 13 2.26 -12.76 16.44
N ALA A 14 2.67 -12.28 17.62
CA ALA A 14 2.58 -10.87 17.99
C ALA A 14 3.43 -9.99 17.07
N TYR A 15 4.68 -10.39 16.80
CA TYR A 15 5.58 -9.70 15.87
C TYR A 15 4.99 -9.65 14.45
N ARG A 16 4.50 -10.78 13.93
CA ARG A 16 3.93 -10.83 12.59
C ARG A 16 2.66 -10.02 12.47
N ASN A 17 1.78 -10.04 13.47
CA ASN A 17 0.59 -9.19 13.49
C ASN A 17 0.94 -7.70 13.46
N MET A 18 1.97 -7.27 14.20
CA MET A 18 2.49 -5.90 14.14
C MET A 18 2.97 -5.55 12.72
N MET A 19 3.72 -6.44 12.09
CA MET A 19 4.20 -6.25 10.71
C MET A 19 3.06 -6.22 9.69
N THR A 20 2.05 -7.10 9.83
CA THR A 20 0.84 -7.09 9.00
C THR A 20 0.09 -5.76 9.10
N LYS A 21 -0.06 -5.21 10.32
CA LYS A 21 -0.67 -3.89 10.52
C LYS A 21 0.14 -2.78 9.84
N LYS A 22 1.47 -2.83 9.92
CA LYS A 22 2.36 -1.88 9.24
C LYS A 22 2.20 -1.95 7.72
N LEU A 23 2.17 -3.16 7.14
CA LEU A 23 1.90 -3.37 5.72
C LEU A 23 0.56 -2.78 5.28
N GLY A 24 -0.51 -3.00 6.06
CA GLY A 24 -1.82 -2.43 5.77
C GLY A 24 -1.83 -0.89 5.81
N ARG A 25 -1.05 -0.27 6.71
CA ARG A 25 -0.90 1.19 6.77
C ARG A 25 -0.13 1.72 5.56
N SER A 26 0.99 1.09 5.21
CA SER A 26 1.80 1.45 4.04
C SER A 26 1.00 1.30 2.74
N MET A 27 0.22 0.23 2.60
CA MET A 27 -0.68 0.02 1.46
C MET A 27 -1.65 1.19 1.27
N LYS A 28 -2.34 1.62 2.35
CA LYS A 28 -3.26 2.76 2.28
C LYS A 28 -2.55 4.04 1.88
N MET A 29 -1.36 4.28 2.44
CA MET A 29 -0.56 5.46 2.11
C MET A 29 -0.18 5.48 0.62
N PHE A 30 0.34 4.37 0.09
CA PHE A 30 0.67 4.27 -1.34
C PHE A 30 -0.56 4.39 -2.24
N PHE A 31 -1.72 3.88 -1.80
CA PHE A 31 -2.97 4.05 -2.53
C PHE A 31 -3.39 5.52 -2.60
N PHE A 32 -3.30 6.27 -1.50
CA PHE A 32 -3.60 7.71 -1.54
C PHE A 32 -2.62 8.50 -2.41
N ILE A 33 -1.33 8.16 -2.36
CA ILE A 33 -0.32 8.77 -3.23
C ILE A 33 -0.62 8.46 -4.71
N PHE A 34 -0.98 7.21 -5.01
CA PHE A 34 -1.43 6.80 -6.35
C PHE A 34 -2.62 7.64 -6.83
N LEU A 35 -3.66 7.79 -6.00
CA LEU A 35 -4.84 8.59 -6.35
C LEU A 35 -4.49 10.05 -6.62
N LEU A 36 -3.57 10.62 -5.84
CA LEU A 36 -3.10 11.99 -6.06
C LEU A 36 -2.42 12.14 -7.42
N PHE A 37 -1.49 11.25 -7.77
CA PHE A 37 -0.82 11.29 -9.07
C PHE A 37 -1.75 10.97 -10.25
N ALA A 38 -2.71 10.05 -10.05
CA ALA A 38 -3.75 9.78 -11.03
C ALA A 38 -4.63 11.02 -11.29
N ALA A 39 -5.01 11.74 -10.23
CA ALA A 39 -5.76 12.99 -10.36
C ALA A 39 -4.95 14.07 -11.12
N ILE A 40 -3.65 14.22 -10.82
CA ILE A 40 -2.76 15.12 -11.54
C ILE A 40 -2.66 14.74 -13.02
N ALA A 41 -2.54 13.45 -13.33
CA ALA A 41 -2.51 12.98 -14.71
C ALA A 41 -3.83 13.27 -15.44
N ILE A 42 -4.98 12.93 -14.84
CA ILE A 42 -6.30 13.20 -15.42
C ILE A 42 -6.49 14.69 -15.65
N TRP A 43 -6.18 15.52 -14.65
CA TRP A 43 -6.21 16.97 -14.78
C TRP A 43 -5.28 17.44 -15.91
N GLY A 44 -4.05 16.95 -15.97
CA GLY A 44 -3.07 17.32 -16.98
C GLY A 44 -3.48 16.95 -18.41
N PHE A 45 -4.01 15.74 -18.64
CA PHE A 45 -4.45 15.26 -19.95
C PHE A 45 -5.82 15.76 -20.39
N SER A 46 -6.74 16.04 -19.46
CA SER A 46 -8.11 16.49 -19.79
C SER A 46 -8.17 17.93 -20.28
N GLY A 47 -7.13 18.75 -20.06
CA GLY A 47 -7.18 20.16 -20.43
C GLY A 47 -8.12 21.00 -19.57
N LEU A 48 -8.66 20.45 -18.47
CA LEU A 48 -9.50 21.18 -17.51
C LEU A 48 -8.84 22.50 -17.08
N HIS A 49 -9.42 23.63 -17.43
CA HIS A 49 -8.97 24.93 -16.94
C HIS A 49 -9.70 25.24 -15.65
N ASP A 50 -8.98 25.20 -14.54
CA ASP A 50 -9.47 25.51 -13.20
C ASP A 50 -8.70 26.71 -12.60
N ASN A 51 -9.38 27.49 -11.77
CA ASN A 51 -8.77 28.63 -11.07
C ASN A 51 -7.78 28.19 -9.97
N PHE A 52 -7.70 26.90 -9.67
CA PHE A 52 -6.86 26.36 -8.59
C PHE A 52 -5.41 26.15 -9.04
N LEU A 53 -5.20 25.74 -10.30
CA LEU A 53 -3.89 25.46 -10.87
C LEU A 53 -3.67 26.25 -12.17
N THR A 54 -3.59 27.57 -12.05
CA THR A 54 -3.19 28.46 -13.16
C THR A 54 -1.70 28.37 -13.42
N VAL A 55 -1.29 27.39 -14.21
CA VAL A 55 0.09 27.18 -14.67
C VAL A 55 0.19 27.29 -16.19
N SER A 56 1.39 27.57 -16.70
CA SER A 56 1.62 27.65 -18.14
C SER A 56 1.42 26.29 -18.83
N ALA A 57 1.09 26.32 -20.12
CA ALA A 57 0.85 25.11 -20.91
C ALA A 57 2.06 24.14 -20.87
N SER A 58 3.30 24.67 -20.92
CA SER A 58 4.52 23.87 -20.83
C SER A 58 4.67 23.16 -19.48
N VAL A 59 4.35 23.84 -18.37
CA VAL A 59 4.42 23.22 -17.03
C VAL A 59 3.37 22.14 -16.88
N ARG A 60 2.15 22.37 -17.38
CA ARG A 60 1.08 21.37 -17.41
C ARG A 60 1.46 20.13 -18.22
N ASP A 61 2.13 20.33 -19.35
CA ASP A 61 2.60 19.24 -20.22
C ASP A 61 3.63 18.35 -19.51
N VAL A 62 4.53 18.93 -18.72
CA VAL A 62 5.48 18.15 -17.92
C VAL A 62 4.78 17.43 -16.76
N LEU A 63 3.89 18.12 -16.04
CA LEU A 63 3.20 17.57 -14.86
C LEU A 63 2.30 16.37 -15.20
N LYS A 64 1.63 16.37 -16.36
CA LYS A 64 0.77 15.23 -16.75
C LYS A 64 1.58 13.94 -16.92
N TRP A 65 2.80 14.04 -17.49
CA TRP A 65 3.68 12.90 -17.69
C TRP A 65 4.31 12.42 -16.38
N ILE A 66 4.72 13.35 -15.51
CA ILE A 66 5.20 13.00 -14.16
C ILE A 66 4.08 12.30 -13.38
N GLY A 67 2.86 12.85 -13.41
CA GLY A 67 1.68 12.25 -12.78
C GLY A 67 1.39 10.85 -13.31
N LEU A 68 1.52 10.62 -14.62
CA LEU A 68 1.32 9.31 -15.22
C LEU A 68 2.38 8.30 -14.76
N VAL A 69 3.67 8.65 -14.87
CA VAL A 69 4.78 7.75 -14.52
C VAL A 69 4.73 7.39 -13.03
N LEU A 70 4.60 8.39 -12.16
CA LEU A 70 4.52 8.17 -10.72
C LEU A 70 3.23 7.44 -10.33
N GLY A 71 2.10 7.76 -10.99
CA GLY A 71 0.86 7.02 -10.83
C GLY A 71 1.03 5.53 -11.11
N ILE A 72 1.66 5.16 -12.22
CA ILE A 72 1.90 3.74 -12.55
C ILE A 72 2.78 3.07 -11.47
N VAL A 73 3.86 3.72 -11.05
CA VAL A 73 4.77 3.18 -10.01
C VAL A 73 4.04 2.97 -8.69
N PHE A 74 3.31 3.98 -8.20
CA PHE A 74 2.59 3.89 -6.93
C PHE A 74 1.38 2.94 -7.00
N GLY A 75 0.74 2.82 -8.16
CA GLY A 75 -0.30 1.82 -8.41
C GLY A 75 0.25 0.40 -8.30
N ALA A 76 1.38 0.13 -8.95
CA ALA A 76 2.06 -1.17 -8.87
C ALA A 76 2.49 -1.49 -7.42
N LEU A 77 3.10 -0.54 -6.72
CA LEU A 77 3.46 -0.70 -5.31
C LEU A 77 2.23 -1.01 -4.44
N THR A 78 1.12 -0.30 -4.65
CA THR A 78 -0.11 -0.53 -3.90
C THR A 78 -0.59 -1.98 -4.05
N LEU A 79 -0.59 -2.51 -5.28
CA LEU A 79 -0.95 -3.90 -5.55
C LEU A 79 0.00 -4.89 -4.85
N MET A 80 1.32 -4.65 -4.92
CA MET A 80 2.31 -5.50 -4.24
C MET A 80 2.11 -5.50 -2.71
N TYR A 81 1.85 -4.34 -2.11
CA TYR A 81 1.55 -4.22 -0.68
C TYR A 81 0.23 -4.90 -0.31
N PHE A 82 -0.80 -4.82 -1.16
CA PHE A 82 -2.08 -5.50 -0.94
C PHE A 82 -1.92 -7.02 -0.94
N LEU A 83 -1.21 -7.57 -1.93
CA LEU A 83 -0.91 -9.01 -1.99
C LEU A 83 -0.08 -9.45 -0.77
N SER A 84 0.93 -8.67 -0.40
CA SER A 84 1.75 -8.94 0.78
C SER A 84 0.94 -8.92 2.08
N PHE A 85 -0.01 -8.00 2.20
CA PHE A 85 -0.91 -7.92 3.35
C PHE A 85 -1.83 -9.16 3.45
N GLN A 86 -2.44 -9.56 2.33
CA GLN A 86 -3.26 -10.78 2.24
C GLN A 86 -2.46 -12.02 2.65
N ASN A 87 -1.26 -12.19 2.10
CA ASN A 87 -0.38 -13.31 2.39
C ASN A 87 0.06 -13.31 3.86
N SER A 88 0.39 -12.14 4.41
CA SER A 88 0.76 -11.98 5.82
C SER A 88 -0.36 -12.34 6.78
N LYS A 89 -1.62 -11.98 6.47
CA LYS A 89 -2.79 -12.38 7.25
C LYS A 89 -2.99 -13.89 7.23
N LYS A 90 -2.97 -14.51 6.04
CA LYS A 90 -3.09 -15.97 5.89
C LYS A 90 -2.03 -16.71 6.70
N TYR A 91 -0.78 -16.25 6.62
CA TYR A 91 0.31 -16.87 7.37
C TYR A 91 0.13 -16.73 8.88
N THR A 92 -0.22 -15.54 9.37
CA THR A 92 -0.45 -15.30 10.81
C THR A 92 -1.60 -16.14 11.35
N LEU A 93 -2.68 -16.32 10.58
CA LEU A 93 -3.78 -17.21 10.94
C LEU A 93 -3.32 -18.67 11.05
N SER A 94 -2.50 -19.14 10.11
CA SER A 94 -1.98 -20.53 10.18
C SER A 94 -1.10 -20.78 11.41
N LEU A 95 -0.36 -19.76 11.90
CA LEU A 95 0.37 -19.85 13.17
C LEU A 95 -0.59 -19.91 14.37
N ILE A 96 -1.68 -19.15 14.35
CA ILE A 96 -2.71 -19.19 15.40
C ILE A 96 -3.39 -20.57 15.41
N ASP A 97 -3.74 -21.11 14.24
CA ASP A 97 -4.33 -22.45 14.13
C ASP A 97 -3.39 -23.53 14.67
N LYS A 98 -2.07 -23.43 14.41
CA LYS A 98 -1.06 -24.32 15.01
C LYS A 98 -0.98 -24.21 16.52
N LEU A 99 -1.23 -23.02 17.08
CA LEU A 99 -1.28 -22.80 18.52
C LEU A 99 -2.55 -23.39 19.15
N GLN A 100 -3.67 -23.37 18.42
CA GLN A 100 -4.99 -23.83 18.87
C GLN A 100 -5.23 -25.33 18.65
N LYS A 101 -4.69 -25.92 17.57
CA LYS A 101 -4.65 -27.37 17.37
C LYS A 101 -3.71 -27.98 18.38
N LYS A 102 -4.29 -28.29 19.53
CA LYS A 102 -3.70 -29.07 20.61
C LYS A 102 -4.02 -30.54 20.38
#